data_AF-W7Y498-F1
#
_entry.id   AF-W7Y498-F1
#
_cell.length_a   1.000
_cell.length_b   1.000
_cell.length_c   1.000
_cell.angle_alpha   90.00
_cell.angle_beta   90.00
_cell.angle_gamma   90.00
#
_symmetry.space_group_name_H-M   'P 1'
#
loop_
_entity.id
_entity.type
_entity.pdbx_description
1 polymer ?
#
loop_
_entity_poly.entity_id
_entity_poly.type
_entity_poly.pdbx_seq_one_letter_code
_entity_poly.pdbx_strand_id
1 'polypeptide(L)' 'MSKINLFSQIISKLDRGLFNSIVKERETDKHQKGYSSWTHLASMLFCQFAKSQSVRSISMA' A
#
# COMPACT_ATOMS: atom_id res chain seq x y z
N MET A 1 -2.61 20.45 -15.73
CA MET A 1 -2.71 19.91 -14.35
C MET A 1 -3.12 18.46 -14.43
N SER A 2 -2.21 17.52 -14.18
CA SER A 2 -2.55 16.10 -14.13
C SER A 2 -3.55 15.87 -12.98
N LYS A 3 -4.73 15.32 -13.27
CA LYS A 3 -5.71 14.94 -12.24
C LYS A 3 -5.14 13.75 -11.46
N ILE A 4 -4.38 14.04 -10.41
CA ILE A 4 -3.91 13.03 -9.46
C ILE A 4 -5.15 12.59 -8.67
N ASN A 5 -5.50 11.31 -8.74
CA ASN A 5 -6.59 10.71 -7.97
C ASN A 5 -6.41 11.03 -6.47
N LEU A 6 -7.52 11.30 -5.76
CA LEU A 6 -7.53 11.50 -4.30
C LEU A 6 -6.75 10.42 -3.54
N PHE A 7 -6.83 9.17 -3.99
CA PHE A 7 -6.09 8.06 -3.40
C PHE A 7 -4.56 8.26 -3.48
N SER A 8 -4.03 8.70 -4.62
CA SER A 8 -2.60 8.97 -4.74
C SER A 8 -2.18 10.24 -4.01
N GLN A 9 -3.09 11.19 -3.76
CA GLN A 9 -2.84 12.31 -2.85
C GLN A 9 -2.78 11.89 -1.38
N ILE A 10 -3.55 10.89 -0.97
CA ILE A 10 -3.50 10.34 0.40
C ILE A 10 -2.21 9.54 0.59
N ILE A 11 -1.88 8.64 -0.34
CA ILE A 11 -0.64 7.86 -0.26
C ILE A 11 0.60 8.75 -0.30
N SER A 12 0.57 9.88 -1.02
CA SER A 12 1.70 10.82 -1.04
C SER A 12 1.94 11.54 0.29
N LYS A 13 0.99 11.51 1.23
CA LYS A 13 1.19 12.00 2.60
C LYS A 13 1.90 11.00 3.50
N LEU A 14 2.02 9.74 3.09
CA LEU A 14 2.77 8.73 3.83
C LEU A 14 4.26 8.90 3.54
N ASP A 15 5.07 8.95 4.61
CA ASP A 15 6.52 9.05 4.47
C ASP A 15 7.11 7.71 3.99
N ARG A 16 7.49 7.68 2.72
CA ARG A 16 8.05 6.47 2.09
C ARG A 16 9.46 6.15 2.57
N GLY A 17 10.20 7.14 3.08
CA GLY A 17 11.54 6.96 3.64
C GLY A 17 11.48 6.18 4.96
N LEU A 18 10.64 6.63 5.88
CA LEU A 18 10.37 5.96 7.15
C LEU A 18 9.85 4.54 6.91
N PHE A 19 8.89 4.37 5.99
CA PHE A 19 8.36 3.05 5.65
C PHE A 19 9.46 2.10 5.15
N ASN A 20 10.30 2.55 4.22
CA ASN A 20 11.41 1.75 3.71
C ASN A 20 12.44 1.41 4.79
N SER A 21 12.66 2.30 5.77
CA SER A 21 13.53 2.01 6.92
C SER A 21 12.97 0.86 7.75
N ILE A 22 11.67 0.87 8.03
CA ILE A 22 10.99 -0.20 8.79
C ILE A 22 11.02 -1.52 8.01
N VAL A 23 10.75 -1.48 6.71
CA VAL A 23 10.81 -2.67 5.83
C VAL A 23 12.20 -3.30 5.84
N LYS A 24 13.25 -2.48 5.80
CA LYS A 24 14.64 -2.95 5.89
C LYS A 24 14.97 -3.52 7.27
N GLU A 25 14.58 -2.83 8.34
CA GLU A 25 14.82 -3.28 9.72
C GLU A 25 14.13 -4.60 10.02
N ARG A 26 12.93 -4.81 9.47
CA ARG A 26 12.12 -6.01 9.68
C ARG A 26 12.28 -7.07 8.58
N GLU A 27 13.11 -6.80 7.57
CA GLU A 27 13.35 -7.66 6.40
C GLU A 27 12.05 -8.17 5.73
N THR A 28 10.95 -7.39 5.78
CA THR A 28 9.61 -7.87 5.36
C THR A 28 9.53 -8.18 3.86
N ASP A 29 10.40 -7.56 3.08
CA ASP A 29 10.47 -7.71 1.62
C ASP A 29 11.50 -8.77 1.16
N LYS A 30 12.20 -9.46 2.09
CA LYS A 30 13.33 -10.37 1.78
C LYS A 30 12.98 -11.53 0.84
N HIS A 31 11.74 -12.02 0.89
CA HIS A 31 11.25 -13.12 0.05
C HIS A 31 10.08 -12.72 -0.86
N GLN A 32 9.91 -11.42 -1.11
CA GLN A 32 8.80 -10.94 -1.92
C GLN A 32 8.93 -11.37 -3.39
N LYS A 33 7.87 -11.94 -3.96
CA LYS A 33 7.81 -12.31 -5.39
C LYS A 33 7.09 -11.22 -6.20
N GLY A 34 7.61 -9.99 -6.15
CA GLY A 34 7.06 -8.84 -6.87
C GLY A 34 5.89 -8.11 -6.17
N TYR A 35 5.41 -8.63 -5.03
CA TYR A 35 4.41 -7.95 -4.19
C TYR A 35 5.05 -7.43 -2.91
N SER A 36 5.31 -6.13 -2.85
CA SER A 36 6.05 -5.52 -1.74
C SER A 36 5.21 -5.07 -0.59
N SER A 37 5.83 -4.89 0.58
CA SER A 37 5.18 -4.33 1.77
C SER A 37 4.51 -2.99 1.46
N TRP A 38 5.09 -2.19 0.57
CA TRP A 38 4.50 -0.94 0.11
C TRP A 38 3.24 -1.17 -0.72
N THR A 39 3.28 -2.10 -1.68
CA THR A 39 2.11 -2.48 -2.48
C THR A 39 1.02 -3.08 -1.59
N HIS A 40 1.40 -3.87 -0.59
CA HIS A 40 0.49 -4.42 0.42
C HIS A 40 -0.23 -3.32 1.20
N LEU A 41 0.51 -2.33 1.69
CA LEU A 41 -0.06 -1.17 2.40
C LEU A 41 -1.02 -0.39 1.50
N ALA A 42 -0.61 -0.09 0.27
CA ALA A 42 -1.45 0.62 -0.69
C ALA A 42 -2.76 -0.15 -0.96
N SER A 43 -2.70 -1.47 -1.15
CA SER A 43 -3.89 -2.31 -1.33
C SER A 43 -4.81 -2.29 -0.10
N MET A 44 -4.27 -2.39 1.12
CA MET A 44 -5.07 -2.32 2.35
C MET A 44 -5.77 -0.97 2.51
N LEU A 45 -5.07 0.13 2.23
CA LEU A 45 -5.66 1.46 2.27
C LEU A 45 -6.77 1.58 1.22
N PHE A 46 -6.53 1.11 0.00
CA PHE A 46 -7.54 1.10 -1.05
C PHE A 46 -8.78 0.30 -0.65
N CYS A 47 -8.62 -0.89 -0.03
CA CYS A 47 -9.72 -1.66 0.54
C CYS A 47 -10.54 -0.85 1.54
N GLN A 48 -9.86 -0.16 2.45
CA GLN A 48 -10.51 0.57 3.53
C GLN A 48 -11.31 1.76 3.01
N PHE A 49 -10.80 2.47 2.00
CA PHE A 49 -11.53 3.55 1.33
C PHE A 49 -12.70 3.06 0.49
N ALA A 50 -12.60 1.85 -0.09
CA ALA A 50 -13.68 1.21 -0.82
C ALA A 50 -14.80 0.64 0.08
N LYS A 51 -14.77 0.88 1.41
CA LYS A 51 -15.64 0.25 2.43
C LYS A 51 -15.58 -1.29 2.40
N SER A 52 -14.51 -1.85 1.86
CA SER A 52 -14.30 -3.29 1.80
C SER A 52 -13.71 -3.76 3.13
N GLN A 53 -14.47 -4.54 3.89
CA GLN A 53 -14.08 -5.03 5.22
C GLN A 53 -12.92 -6.04 5.19
N SER A 54 -12.43 -6.43 4.00
CA SER A 54 -11.40 -7.46 3.85
C SER A 54 -10.62 -7.33 2.55
N VAL A 55 -9.29 -7.50 2.64
CA VAL A 55 -8.40 -7.72 1.47
C VAL A 55 -8.83 -8.91 0.61
N ARG A 56 -9.58 -9.88 1.17
CA ARG A 56 -10.13 -11.03 0.44
C ARG A 56 -11.15 -10.63 -0.63
N SER A 57 -11.90 -9.55 -0.41
CA SER A 57 -12.93 -9.10 -1.35
C SER A 57 -12.34 -8.46 -2.62
N ILE A 58 -11.09 -8.01 -2.59
CA ILE A 58 -10.41 -7.38 -3.74
C ILE A 58 -9.56 -8.40 -4.52
N SER A 59 -9.03 -9.43 -3.87
CA SER A 59 -8.30 -10.49 -4.57
C SER A 59 -9.17 -11.35 -5.50
N MET A 60 -10.50 -11.21 -5.43
CA MET A 60 -11.46 -11.94 -6.28
C MET A 60 -12.26 -11.04 -7.23
N ALA A 61 -11.90 -9.75 -7.32
CA ALA A 61 -12.39 -8.82 -8.33
C ALA A 61 -11.33 -8.62 -9.42
#